data_AF-X1S5L8-F1
#
_entry.id   AF-X1S5L8-F1
#
_cell.length_a   1.000
_cell.length_b   1.000
_cell.length_c   1.000
_cell.angle_alpha   90.00
_cell.angle_beta   90.00
_cell.angle_gamma   90.00
#
_symmetry.space_group_name_H-M   'P 1'
#
loop_
_entity.id
_entity.type
_entity.pdbx_description
1 polymer ?
#
loop_
_entity_poly.entity_id
_entity_poly.type
_entity_poly.pdbx_seq_one_letter_code
_entity_poly.pdbx_strand_id
1 'polypeptide(L)' 'MAKAVLVIDMVRGFMEEGHPLYCGARARRI' A
#
# COMPACT_ATOMS: atom_id res chain seq x y z
N MET A 1 19.69 -20.09 -0.73
CA MET A 1 18.48 -19.62 -1.43
C MET A 1 18.30 -18.15 -1.10
N ALA A 2 18.14 -17.27 -2.09
CA ALA A 2 17.98 -15.84 -1.84
C ALA A 2 16.50 -15.49 -1.54
N LYS A 3 16.26 -14.54 -0.63
CA LYS A 3 14.93 -14.01 -0.32
C LYS A 3 14.85 -12.55 -0.77
N ALA A 4 13.67 -12.13 -1.22
CA ALA A 4 13.37 -10.75 -1.59
C ALA A 4 12.05 -10.32 -0.95
N VAL A 5 11.92 -9.01 -0.70
CA VAL A 5 10.68 -8.36 -0.28
C VAL A 5 10.30 -7.40 -1.40
N LEU A 6 9.08 -7.55 -1.91
CA LEU A 6 8.53 -6.65 -2.92
C LEU A 6 7.60 -5.67 -2.22
N VAL A 7 7.88 -4.38 -2.38
CA VAL A 7 7.02 -3.30 -1.90
C VAL A 7 6.41 -2.65 -3.14
N ILE A 8 5.09 -2.77 -3.28
CA ILE A 8 4.36 -2.29 -4.45
C ILE A 8 3.34 -1.27 -3.97
N ASP A 9 3.34 -0.10 -4.63
CA ASP A 9 2.28 0.91 -4.52
C ASP A 9 1.95 1.42 -3.11
N MET A 10 2.93 1.34 -2.19
CA MET A 10 2.86 1.91 -0.84
C MET A 10 3.10 3.44 -0.85
N VAL A 11 2.32 4.15 -1.67
CA VAL A 11 2.34 5.61 -1.80
C VAL A 11 1.15 6.23 -1.07
N ARG A 12 1.31 7.47 -0.58
CA ARG A 12 0.28 8.18 0.21
C ARG A 12 -1.06 8.24 -0.50
N GLY A 13 -1.05 8.44 -1.81
CA GLY A 13 -2.24 8.47 -2.66
C GLY A 13 -3.16 7.25 -2.52
N PHE A 14 -2.61 6.07 -2.23
CA PHE A 14 -3.39 4.84 -2.01
C PHE A 14 -3.63 4.54 -0.54
N MET A 15 -2.85 5.15 0.35
CA MET A 15 -2.83 4.80 1.76
C MET A 15 -3.53 5.80 2.66
N GLU A 16 -3.63 7.09 2.34
CA GLU A 16 -4.17 8.11 3.24
C GLU A 16 -5.58 8.56 2.82
N GLU A 17 -6.46 8.73 3.81
CA GLU A 17 -7.79 9.29 3.60
C GLU A 17 -7.71 10.69 2.97
N GLY A 18 -8.68 11.02 2.13
CA GLY A 18 -8.71 12.30 1.41
C GLY A 18 -7.99 12.29 0.06
N HIS A 19 -7.26 11.23 -0.29
CA HIS A 19 -6.74 11.05 -1.65
C HIS A 19 -7.75 10.37 -2.57
N PRO A 20 -7.77 10.72 -3.88
CA PRO A 20 -8.74 10.17 -4.84
C PRO A 20 -8.72 8.64 -4.99
N LEU A 21 -7.58 8.01 -4.67
CA LEU A 21 -7.36 6.58 -4.84
C LEU A 21 -7.09 5.88 -3.51
N TYR A 22 -7.52 6.47 -2.39
CA TYR A 22 -7.41 5.83 -1.09
C TYR A 22 -8.11 4.46 -1.07
N CYS A 23 -7.34 3.40 -0.81
CA CYS A 23 -7.80 2.01 -0.91
C CYS A 23 -8.45 1.48 0.38
N GLY A 24 -8.59 2.32 1.42
CA GLY A 24 -9.14 1.93 2.70
C GLY A 24 -8.13 1.26 3.63
N ALA A 25 -8.42 1.27 4.94
CA ALA A 25 -7.54 0.69 5.97
C ALA A 25 -7.24 -0.81 5.74
N ARG A 26 -8.17 -1.55 5.10
CA ARG A 26 -8.01 -2.97 4.81
C ARG A 26 -6.95 -3.29 3.76
N ALA A 27 -6.58 -2.31 2.92
CA ALA A 27 -5.57 -2.48 1.87
C ALA A 27 -4.14 -2.54 2.43
N ARG A 28 -3.94 -2.16 3.71
CA ARG A 28 -2.63 -2.19 4.37
C ARG A 28 -2.31 -3.52 5.07
N ARG A 29 -3.12 -4.56 4.85
CA ARG A 29 -2.90 -5.88 5.43
C ARG A 29 -1.94 -6.68 4.53
N ILE A 30 -0.97 -7.35 5.16
CA ILE A 30 -0.12 -8.36 4.52
C ILE A 30 -0.81 -9.72 4.69
#